data_AF-A0A679FSF7-F1
#
_entry.id   AF-A0A679FSF7-F1
#
_cell.length_a   1.000
_cell.length_b   1.000
_cell.length_c   1.000
_cell.angle_alpha   90.00
_cell.angle_beta   90.00
_cell.angle_gamma   90.00
#
_symmetry.space_group_name_H-M   'P 1'
#
loop_
_entity.id
_entity.type
_entity.pdbx_description
1 polymer ?
#
loop_
_entity_poly.entity_id
_entity_poly.type
_entity_poly.pdbx_seq_one_letter_code
_entity_poly.pdbx_strand_id
1 'polypeptide(L)' 'MVDILVKLLLLQAIVADHRLQYAAMETNDEREQAFVSGVLAACEFFEEALEEMWNESAV' A
#
# COMPACT_ATOMS: atom_id res chain seq x y z
N MET A 1 -13.35 1.79 -17.94
CA MET A 1 -13.77 1.14 -16.68
C MET A 1 -12.93 -0.09 -16.39
N VAL A 2 -12.93 -1.13 -17.25
CA VAL A 2 -12.09 -2.34 -17.08
C VAL A 2 -10.59 -2.02 -16.98
N ASP A 3 -10.07 -1.10 -17.80
CA ASP A 3 -8.65 -0.71 -17.78
C ASP A 3 -8.21 -0.03 -16.46
N ILE A 4 -9.11 0.75 -15.84
CA ILE A 4 -8.84 1.42 -14.57
C ILE A 4 -8.89 0.40 -13.43
N LEU A 5 -9.88 -0.49 -13.41
CA LEU A 5 -9.97 -1.58 -12.43
C LEU A 5 -8.71 -2.47 -12.43
N VAL A 6 -8.20 -2.83 -13.60
CA VAL A 6 -6.95 -3.61 -13.72
C VAL A 6 -5.76 -2.83 -13.17
N LYS A 7 -5.66 -1.53 -13.46
CA LYS A 7 -4.59 -0.66 -12.93
C LYS A 7 -4.67 -0.51 -11.41
N LEU A 8 -5.88 -0.41 -10.84
CA LEU A 8 -6.10 -0.33 -9.40
C LEU A 8 -5.74 -1.64 -8.70
N LEU A 9 -6.10 -2.79 -9.28
CA LEU A 9 -5.71 -4.12 -8.77
C LEU A 9 -4.19 -4.33 -8.80
N LEU A 10 -3.53 -3.93 -9.89
CA LEU A 10 -2.07 -3.94 -10.00
C LEU A 10 -1.42 -3.04 -8.94
N LEU A 11 -1.96 -1.84 -8.74
CA LEU A 11 -1.46 -0.92 -7.73
C LEU A 11 -1.61 -1.52 -6.32
N GLN A 12 -2.77 -2.12 -6.01
CA GLN A 12 -3.02 -2.80 -4.74
C GLN A 12 -2.00 -3.93 -4.48
N ALA A 13 -1.74 -4.77 -5.49
CA ALA A 13 -0.77 -5.85 -5.37
C ALA A 13 0.65 -5.34 -5.11
N ILE A 14 1.06 -4.26 -5.78
CA ILE A 14 2.37 -3.64 -5.59
C ILE A 14 2.49 -3.02 -4.18
N VAL A 15 1.45 -2.33 -3.72
CA VAL A 15 1.43 -1.70 -2.39
C VAL A 15 1.50 -2.76 -1.29
N ALA A 16 0.73 -3.84 -1.40
CA ALA A 16 0.75 -4.94 -0.44
C ALA A 16 2.11 -5.64 -0.38
N ASP A 17 2.77 -5.84 -1.53
CA ASP A 17 4.10 -6.44 -1.62
C ASP A 17 5.17 -5.57 -0.96
N HIS A 18 5.19 -4.26 -1.26
CA HIS A 18 6.10 -3.33 -0.59
C HIS A 18 5.86 -3.30 0.92
N ARG A 19 4.59 -3.26 1.38
CA ARG A 19 4.27 -3.29 2.81
C ARG A 19 4.87 -4.52 3.49
N LEU A 20 4.74 -5.70 2.87
CA LEU A 20 5.34 -6.94 3.39
C LEU A 20 6.86 -6.89 3.43
N GLN A 21 7.52 -6.37 2.40
CA GLN A 21 8.97 -6.23 2.36
C GLN A 21 9.48 -5.31 3.48
N TYR A 22 8.85 -4.16 3.67
CA TYR A 22 9.22 -3.20 4.72
C TYR A 22 8.92 -3.73 6.12
N ALA A 23 7.81 -4.45 6.32
CA ALA A 23 7.48 -5.08 7.60
C ALA A 23 8.47 -6.20 7.99
N ALA A 24 9.10 -6.84 7.00
CA ALA A 24 10.08 -7.90 7.21
C ALA A 24 11.53 -7.38 7.39
N MET A 25 11.77 -6.07 7.21
CA MET A 25 13.10 -5.49 7.41
C MET A 25 13.41 -5.32 8.90
N GLU A 26 14.43 -6.03 9.39
CA GLU A 26 15.02 -5.78 10.69
C GLU A 26 16.18 -4.78 10.56
N THR A 27 16.02 -3.58 11.11
CA THR A 27 17.02 -2.49 11.07
C THR A 27 17.42 -2.07 12.48
N ASN A 28 18.71 -1.85 12.75
CA ASN A 28 19.18 -1.35 14.06
C ASN A 28 19.30 0.18 14.11
N ASP A 29 19.15 0.89 12.99
CA ASP A 29 19.23 2.35 12.93
C ASP A 29 17.85 3.00 13.06
N GLU A 30 17.73 3.98 13.94
CA GLU A 30 16.46 4.67 14.21
C GLU A 30 15.91 5.42 12.98
N ARG A 31 16.78 5.92 12.09
CA ARG A 31 16.35 6.60 10.85
C ARG A 31 15.82 5.60 9.84
N GLU A 32 16.47 4.44 9.73
CA GLU A 32 15.99 3.34 8.89
C GLU A 32 14.63 2.84 9.37
N GLN A 33 14.45 2.68 10.69
CA GLN A 33 13.18 2.27 11.27
C GLN A 33 12.08 3.33 11.05
N ALA A 34 12.40 4.62 11.21
CA ALA A 34 11.46 5.71 10.94
C ALA A 34 11.06 5.76 9.45
N PHE A 35 12.02 5.50 8.54
CA PHE A 35 11.74 5.41 7.11
C PHE A 35 10.83 4.22 6.80
N VAL A 36 11.14 3.03 7.30
CA VAL A 36 10.31 1.81 7.18
C VAL A 36 8.88 2.09 7.67
N SER A 37 8.74 2.68 8.86
CA SER A 37 7.43 3.04 9.42
C SER A 37 6.67 4.03 8.54
N GLY A 38 7.35 5.02 7.95
CA GLY A 38 6.73 5.99 7.04
C GLY A 38 6.23 5.34 5.75
N VAL A 39 6.99 4.39 5.18
CA VAL A 39 6.58 3.67 3.98
C VAL A 39 5.40 2.74 4.28
N LEU A 40 5.38 2.07 5.43
CA LEU A 40 4.23 1.25 5.86
C LEU A 40 2.95 2.09 5.97
N ALA A 41 3.02 3.25 6.61
CA ALA A 41 1.86 4.15 6.75
C ALA A 41 1.35 4.66 5.40
N ALA A 42 2.25 4.96 4.44
CA ALA A 42 1.84 5.33 3.09
C ALA A 42 1.14 4.18 2.35
N CYS A 43 1.60 2.94 2.54
CA CYS A 43 0.96 1.76 1.96
C CYS A 43 -0.45 1.55 2.52
N GLU A 44 -0.63 1.67 3.85
CA GLU A 44 -1.95 1.58 4.49
C GLU A 44 -2.92 2.64 3.93
N PHE A 45 -2.48 3.89 3.82
CA PHE A 45 -3.29 4.95 3.22
C PHE A 45 -3.76 4.62 1.80
N PHE A 46 -2.87 4.10 0.95
CA PHE A 46 -3.26 3.74 -0.42
C PHE A 46 -4.19 2.53 -0.48
N GLU A 47 -4.00 1.53 0.38
CA GLU A 47 -4.91 0.39 0.47
C GLU A 47 -6.32 0.83 0.88
N GLU A 48 -6.44 1.70 1.89
CA GLU A 48 -7.73 2.27 2.32
C GLU A 48 -8.39 3.10 1.21
N ALA A 49 -7.63 3.98 0.55
CA ALA A 49 -8.17 4.80 -0.54
C ALA A 49 -8.66 3.94 -1.73
N LEU A 50 -7.95 2.84 -2.04
CA LEU A 50 -8.37 1.90 -3.08
C LEU A 50 -9.63 1.14 -2.69
N GLU A 51 -9.77 0.75 -1.42
CA GLU A 51 -10.97 0.11 -0.89
C GLU A 51 -12.19 1.05 -0.93
N GLU A 52 -12.02 2.32 -0.53
CA GLU A 52 -13.06 3.34 -0.63
C GLU A 52 -13.52 3.54 -2.07
N MET A 53 -12.59 3.71 -3.01
CA MET A 53 -12.92 3.86 -4.44
C MET A 53 -13.65 2.63 -5.00
N TRP A 54 -13.29 1.43 -4.56
CA TRP A 54 -13.98 0.21 -4.97
C TRP A 54 -15.42 0.16 -4.45
N ASN A 55 -15.62 0.54 -3.18
CA ASN A 55 -16.94 0.58 -2.55
C ASN A 55 -17.84 1.66 -3.16
N GLU A 56 -17.31 2.83 -3.50
CA GLU A 56 -18.05 3.88 -4.22
C GLU A 56 -18.43 3.47 -5.65
N SER A 57 -17.59 2.68 -6.33
CA SER A 57 -17.88 2.18 -7.67
C SER A 57 -18.90 1.04 -7.70
N ALA A 58 -19.22 0.42 -6.56
CA ALA A 58 -20.16 -0.70 -6.44
C ALA A 58 -21.61 -0.29 -6.14
N VAL A 59 -21.85 1.01 -5.86
CA VAL A 59 -23.16 1.65 -5.63
C VAL A 59 -23.64 2.33 -6.91
#